data_AF-A0A812NLM9-F1
#
_entry.id   AF-A0A812NLM9-F1
#
_cell.length_a   1.000
_cell.length_b   1.000
_cell.length_c   1.000
_cell.angle_alpha   90.00
_cell.angle_beta   90.00
_cell.angle_gamma   90.00
#
_symmetry.space_group_name_H-M   'P 1'
#
loop_
_entity.id
_entity.type
_entity.pdbx_description
1 polymer ?
#
loop_
_entity_poly.entity_id
_entity_poly.type
_entity_poly.pdbx_seq_one_letter_code
_entity_poly.pdbx_strand_id
1 'polypeptide(L)'
;MDLINSYCHSVYLSVLMNPANQRGWSDLITRDLLDKFHGFLASLHVTVGLRQGQTLLPLPPREAVQEGAGPGKASASSSKDRVHVLEGAVITWTKQVRYVLKQEPEHVFREGSPQPDAELQFWRSRANNLNSIHMQLQMEGVKRVLRFLDANKSTYVAPFARLQKEVEDGREEANDNVKFLKALEPHVDALLSETQDFEVLEQVFDDVFHVLLLVWRHSKYYNSLARLAVIVRQICNSLIAQVPLGLCASHGIA
;
A
#
# COMPACT_ATOMS: atom_id res chain seq x y z
N MET A 1 4.86 17.14 -6.23
CA MET A 1 5.05 16.60 -4.86
C MET A 1 6.48 16.13 -4.65
N ASP A 2 7.10 15.44 -5.62
CA ASP A 2 8.50 15.00 -5.53
C ASP A 2 9.50 16.15 -5.37
N LEU A 3 9.28 17.26 -6.09
CA LEU A 3 10.07 18.48 -5.96
C LEU A 3 9.98 19.09 -4.54
N ILE A 4 8.78 19.12 -3.96
CA ILE A 4 8.56 19.61 -2.60
C ILE A 4 9.27 18.70 -1.60
N ASN A 5 9.14 17.39 -1.75
CA ASN A 5 9.85 16.41 -0.91
C ASN A 5 11.37 16.61 -0.98
N SER A 6 11.92 16.81 -2.19
CA SER A 6 13.34 17.08 -2.39
C SER A 6 13.80 18.37 -1.70
N TYR A 7 13.08 19.49 -1.89
CA TYR A 7 13.43 20.77 -1.25
C TYR A 7 13.31 20.71 0.28
N CYS A 8 12.28 20.04 0.81
CA CYS A 8 12.09 19.89 2.25
C CYS A 8 13.23 19.09 2.90
N HIS A 9 13.72 18.04 2.25
CA HIS A 9 14.84 17.24 2.75
C HIS A 9 16.23 17.88 2.54
N SER A 10 16.45 18.58 1.43
CA SER A 10 17.79 19.05 1.03
C SER A 10 18.08 20.51 1.41
N VAL A 11 17.06 21.37 1.39
CA VAL A 11 17.22 22.81 1.61
C VAL A 11 16.64 23.19 2.97
N TYR A 12 15.34 22.96 3.19
CA TYR A 12 14.66 23.45 4.40
C TYR A 12 15.16 22.76 5.68
N LEU A 13 15.39 21.44 5.66
CA LEU A 13 15.97 20.74 6.81
C LEU A 13 17.36 21.29 7.16
N SER A 14 18.23 21.50 6.17
CA SER A 14 19.57 22.05 6.38
C SER A 14 19.55 23.50 6.88
N VAL A 15 18.60 24.31 6.41
CA VAL A 15 18.41 25.69 6.88
C VAL A 15 17.95 25.71 8.34
N LEU A 16 17.01 24.83 8.72
CA LEU A 16 16.49 24.72 10.09
C LEU A 16 17.52 24.17 11.08
N MET A 17 18.38 23.24 10.64
CA MET A 17 19.43 22.65 11.45
C MET A 17 20.68 23.55 11.59
N ASN A 18 20.78 24.64 10.83
CA ASN A 18 21.94 25.53 10.87
C ASN A 18 21.94 26.38 12.16
N PRO A 19 22.95 26.25 13.05
CA PRO A 19 23.01 27.01 14.30
C PRO A 19 23.03 28.54 14.11
N ALA A 20 23.53 29.03 12.96
CA ALA A 20 23.53 30.46 12.66
C ALA A 20 22.09 31.00 12.49
N ASN A 21 21.18 30.17 12.00
CA ASN A 21 19.77 30.51 11.78
C ASN A 21 18.92 30.33 13.04
N GLN A 22 19.44 29.65 14.06
CA GLN A 22 18.79 29.42 15.35
C GLN A 22 19.12 30.51 16.39
N ARG A 23 19.85 31.57 15.99
CA ARG A 23 20.18 32.68 16.88
C ARG A 23 18.91 33.34 17.41
N GLY A 24 18.76 33.32 18.74
CA GLY A 24 17.60 33.88 19.44
C GLY A 24 16.47 32.88 19.71
N TRP A 25 16.59 31.63 19.25
CA TRP A 25 15.65 30.57 19.62
C TRP A 25 16.06 29.94 20.95
N SER A 26 15.09 29.59 21.78
CA SER A 26 15.35 28.73 22.93
C SER A 26 15.49 27.27 22.48
N ASP A 27 16.16 26.46 23.28
CA ASP A 27 16.30 25.01 23.02
C ASP A 27 14.93 24.33 22.89
N LEU A 28 13.94 24.78 23.65
CA LEU A 28 12.57 24.27 23.61
C LEU A 28 11.90 24.53 22.25
N ILE A 29 12.05 25.75 21.72
CA ILE A 29 11.47 26.13 20.42
C ILE A 29 12.16 25.37 19.29
N THR A 30 13.49 25.26 19.35
CA THR A 30 14.28 24.53 18.36
C THR A 30 13.84 23.07 18.29
N ARG A 31 13.70 22.41 19.44
CA ARG A 31 13.21 21.03 19.52
C ARG A 31 11.79 20.88 18.99
N ASP A 32 10.84 21.69 19.46
CA ASP A 32 9.43 21.60 19.03
C ASP A 32 9.26 21.82 17.52
N LEU A 33 9.98 22.79 16.95
CA LEU A 33 9.94 23.05 15.52
C LEU A 33 10.52 21.89 14.71
N LEU A 34 11.67 21.34 15.13
CA LEU A 34 12.30 20.20 14.47
C LEU A 34 11.40 18.95 14.53
N ASP A 35 10.78 18.67 15.67
CA ASP A 35 9.86 17.54 15.83
C ASP A 35 8.65 17.67 14.88
N LYS A 36 8.04 18.86 14.82
CA LYS A 36 6.94 19.15 13.88
C LYS A 36 7.38 19.04 12.43
N PHE A 37 8.58 19.52 12.10
CA PHE A 37 9.09 19.46 10.73
C PHE A 37 9.41 18.02 10.31
N HIS A 38 9.98 17.20 11.19
CA HIS A 38 10.18 15.78 10.93
C HIS A 38 8.85 15.02 10.78
N GLY A 39 7.84 15.34 11.58
CA GLY A 39 6.48 14.83 11.41
C GLY A 39 5.89 15.21 10.05
N PHE A 40 6.09 16.45 9.61
CA PHE A 40 5.68 16.92 8.29
C PHE A 40 6.40 16.16 7.16
N LEU A 41 7.73 15.99 7.24
CA LEU A 41 8.52 15.22 6.26
C LEU A 41 8.02 13.79 6.15
N ALA A 42 7.73 13.13 7.28
CA ALA A 42 7.18 11.78 7.29
C ALA A 42 5.81 11.72 6.58
N SER A 43 4.92 12.67 6.85
CA SER A 43 3.61 12.78 6.20
C SER A 43 3.71 13.06 4.70
N LEU A 44 4.65 13.95 4.31
CA LEU A 44 4.92 14.27 2.92
C LEU A 44 5.44 13.05 2.15
N HIS A 45 6.38 12.31 2.74
CA HIS A 45 6.91 11.08 2.17
C HIS A 45 5.81 10.03 1.95
N VAL A 46 4.95 9.83 2.96
CA VAL A 46 3.77 8.95 2.84
C VAL A 46 2.85 9.42 1.71
N THR A 47 2.57 10.71 1.62
CA THR A 47 1.65 11.26 0.61
C THR A 47 2.21 11.12 -0.82
N VAL A 48 3.53 11.32 -1.00
CA VAL A 48 4.21 11.06 -2.27
C VAL A 48 4.04 9.59 -2.68
N GLY A 49 4.26 8.67 -1.74
CA GLY A 49 4.05 7.25 -1.98
C GLY A 49 2.61 6.94 -2.39
N LEU A 50 1.63 7.42 -1.63
CA LEU A 50 0.21 7.16 -1.90
C LEU A 50 -0.21 7.64 -3.29
N ARG A 51 0.29 8.79 -3.73
CA ARG A 51 0.08 9.27 -5.12
C ARG A 51 0.61 8.28 -6.16
N GLN A 52 1.73 7.63 -5.88
CA GLN A 52 2.37 6.65 -6.77
C GLN A 52 1.80 5.22 -6.60
N GLY A 53 0.76 5.04 -5.77
CA GLY A 53 0.20 3.72 -5.47
C GLY A 53 1.08 2.86 -4.55
N GLN A 54 2.04 3.47 -3.84
CA GLN A 54 2.97 2.78 -2.96
C GLN A 54 2.80 3.23 -1.51
N THR A 55 2.90 2.30 -0.57
CA THR A 55 2.93 2.65 0.85
C THR A 55 4.37 2.73 1.31
N LEU A 56 4.80 3.95 1.64
CA LEU A 56 6.15 4.22 2.10
C LEU A 56 6.22 4.28 3.63
N LEU A 57 7.29 3.73 4.19
CA LEU A 57 7.59 3.67 5.62
C LEU A 57 8.69 4.70 5.93
N PRO A 58 8.34 5.91 6.41
CA PRO A 58 9.32 6.97 6.64
C PRO A 58 10.28 6.56 7.75
N LEU A 59 11.59 6.59 7.46
CA LEU A 59 12.60 6.36 8.49
C LEU A 59 12.65 7.55 9.47
N PRO A 60 12.80 7.29 10.78
CA PRO A 60 12.99 8.36 11.75
C PRO A 60 14.31 9.12 11.50
N PRO A 61 14.49 10.31 12.11
CA PRO A 61 15.68 11.14 11.92
C PRO A 61 16.98 10.34 12.09
N ARG A 62 17.99 10.65 11.27
CA ARG A 62 19.27 9.91 11.26
C ARG A 62 19.93 9.86 12.64
N GLU A 63 19.76 10.90 13.45
CA GLU A 63 20.28 10.99 14.81
C GLU A 63 19.63 9.97 15.77
N ALA A 64 18.35 9.63 15.55
CA ALA A 64 17.66 8.60 16.31
C ALA A 64 18.11 7.19 15.89
N VAL A 65 18.39 7.00 14.59
CA VAL A 65 18.74 5.70 13.96
C VAL A 65 20.23 5.38 14.01
N GLN A 66 21.13 6.37 14.01
CA GLN A 66 22.56 6.12 14.11
C GLN A 66 22.96 5.78 15.55
N GLU A 67 23.73 4.71 15.70
CA GLU A 67 24.49 4.49 16.92
C GLU A 67 25.72 5.40 16.88
N GLY A 68 25.65 6.55 17.56
CA GLY A 68 26.78 7.43 17.79
C GLY A 68 26.36 8.55 18.76
N ALA A 69 27.10 8.87 19.83
CA ALA A 69 28.54 8.94 19.88
C ALA A 69 29.14 8.45 21.21
N GLY A 70 30.11 7.52 21.12
CA GLY A 70 31.19 7.27 22.09
C GLY A 70 30.81 6.68 23.47
N PRO A 71 31.71 5.91 24.09
CA PRO A 71 31.59 5.56 25.51
C PRO A 71 31.78 6.86 26.31
N GLY A 72 30.70 7.53 26.70
CA GLY A 72 30.84 8.69 27.60
C GLY A 72 29.66 9.60 27.90
N LYS A 73 28.60 9.72 27.08
CA LYS A 73 27.56 10.75 27.34
C LYS A 73 26.12 10.41 26.91
N ALA A 74 25.68 9.16 26.97
CA ALA A 74 24.23 8.89 26.91
C ALA A 74 23.65 9.00 28.33
N SER A 75 23.02 10.13 28.67
CA SER A 75 22.20 10.21 29.88
C SER A 75 20.99 9.28 29.75
N ALA A 76 20.45 8.79 30.88
CA ALA A 76 19.22 8.00 30.89
C ALA A 76 18.04 8.76 30.24
N SER A 77 18.03 10.09 30.31
CA SER A 77 17.02 10.94 29.65
C SER A 77 17.11 10.88 28.12
N SER A 78 18.32 10.97 27.54
CA SER A 78 18.54 10.88 26.10
C SER A 78 18.10 9.53 25.53
N SER A 79 18.30 8.45 26.28
CA SER A 79 17.87 7.11 25.87
C SER A 79 16.35 6.98 25.83
N LYS A 80 15.65 7.55 26.82
CA LYS A 80 14.18 7.53 26.88
C LYS A 80 13.55 8.35 25.75
N ASP A 81 14.10 9.53 25.45
CA ASP A 81 13.63 10.37 24.34
C ASP A 81 13.81 9.66 22.99
N ARG A 82 14.95 8.98 22.79
CA ARG A 82 15.19 8.15 21.61
C ARG A 82 14.20 7.01 21.47
N VAL A 83 13.88 6.30 22.56
CA VAL A 83 12.85 5.25 22.56
C VAL A 83 11.52 5.82 22.08
N HIS A 84 11.06 6.95 22.63
CA HIS A 84 9.78 7.56 22.25
C HIS A 84 9.70 7.93 20.75
N VAL A 85 10.77 8.50 20.18
CA VAL A 85 10.82 8.84 18.75
C VAL A 85 10.72 7.57 17.89
N LEU A 86 11.44 6.52 18.26
CA LEU A 86 11.46 5.26 17.51
C LEU A 86 10.13 4.48 17.65
N GLU A 87 9.50 4.51 18.82
CA GLU A 87 8.15 3.97 19.02
C GLU A 87 7.13 4.71 18.15
N GLY A 88 7.24 6.04 18.06
CA GLY A 88 6.41 6.85 17.15
C GLY A 88 6.55 6.44 15.69
N ALA A 89 7.76 6.10 15.24
CA ALA A 89 8.00 5.57 13.89
C ALA A 89 7.32 4.21 13.69
N VAL A 90 7.48 3.27 14.63
CA VAL A 90 6.84 1.93 14.57
C VAL A 90 5.31 2.05 14.57
N ILE A 91 4.73 2.95 15.36
CA ILE A 91 3.28 3.22 15.36
C ILE A 91 2.84 3.72 13.98
N THR A 92 3.60 4.64 13.38
CA THR A 92 3.31 5.17 12.05
C THR A 92 3.37 4.08 10.99
N TRP A 93 4.43 3.27 10.98
CA TRP A 93 4.55 2.12 10.08
C TRP A 93 3.40 1.14 10.26
N THR A 94 3.03 0.85 11.51
CA THR A 94 1.91 -0.04 11.82
C THR A 94 0.60 0.45 11.21
N LYS A 95 0.31 1.76 11.30
CA LYS A 95 -0.89 2.35 10.70
C LYS A 95 -0.87 2.23 9.17
N GLN A 96 0.27 2.54 8.55
CA GLN A 96 0.44 2.47 7.10
C GLN A 96 0.26 1.04 6.57
N VAL A 97 0.90 0.06 7.20
CA VAL A 97 0.81 -1.34 6.78
C VAL A 97 -0.59 -1.90 6.99
N ARG A 98 -1.23 -1.61 8.13
CA ARG A 98 -2.61 -2.04 8.40
C ARG A 98 -3.61 -1.45 7.41
N TYR A 99 -3.38 -0.23 6.93
CA TYR A 99 -4.24 0.37 5.91
C TYR A 99 -4.24 -0.48 4.62
N VAL A 100 -3.06 -0.90 4.16
CA VAL A 100 -2.92 -1.75 2.97
C VAL A 100 -3.53 -3.14 3.18
N LEU A 101 -3.23 -3.78 4.31
CA LEU A 101 -3.75 -5.12 4.62
C LEU A 101 -5.28 -5.16 4.64
N LYS A 102 -5.92 -4.08 5.11
CA LYS A 102 -7.39 -3.94 5.18
C LYS A 102 -8.08 -3.63 3.85
N GLN A 103 -7.34 -3.39 2.76
CA GLN A 103 -8.00 -3.19 1.47
C GLN A 103 -8.56 -4.52 0.97
N GLU A 104 -9.82 -4.52 0.56
CA GLU A 104 -10.53 -5.68 0.03
C GLU A 104 -11.02 -5.39 -1.41
N PRO A 105 -11.05 -6.39 -2.31
CA PRO A 105 -11.54 -6.20 -3.67
C PRO A 105 -12.96 -5.61 -3.73
N GLU A 106 -13.81 -5.95 -2.75
CA GLU A 106 -15.20 -5.53 -2.66
C GLU A 106 -15.35 -4.01 -2.48
N HIS A 107 -14.29 -3.31 -2.07
CA HIS A 107 -14.32 -1.86 -1.89
C HIS A 107 -14.59 -1.12 -3.21
N VAL A 108 -14.20 -1.67 -4.36
CA VAL A 108 -14.37 -1.03 -5.67
C VAL A 108 -15.86 -0.89 -6.04
N PHE A 109 -16.73 -1.77 -5.55
CA PHE A 109 -18.18 -1.67 -5.78
C PHE A 109 -18.87 -0.52 -5.04
N ARG A 110 -18.18 0.16 -4.11
CA ARG A 110 -18.74 1.34 -3.44
C ARG A 110 -18.69 2.58 -4.33
N GLU A 111 -17.83 2.58 -5.33
CA GLU A 111 -17.54 3.74 -6.20
C GLU A 111 -18.22 3.64 -7.57
N GLY A 112 -18.85 2.50 -7.88
CA GLY A 112 -19.61 2.31 -9.12
C GLY A 112 -19.82 0.83 -9.48
N SER A 113 -20.00 0.58 -10.77
CA SER A 113 -20.12 -0.76 -11.36
C SER A 113 -18.80 -1.16 -12.01
N PRO A 114 -17.82 -1.70 -11.25
CA PRO A 114 -16.53 -2.06 -11.80
C PRO A 114 -16.63 -3.14 -12.87
N GLN A 115 -15.72 -3.06 -13.82
CA GLN A 115 -15.46 -4.03 -14.87
C GLN A 115 -14.36 -5.03 -14.42
N PRO A 116 -14.19 -6.19 -15.08
CA PRO A 116 -13.29 -7.27 -14.65
C PRO A 116 -11.82 -6.87 -14.55
N ASP A 117 -11.38 -5.91 -15.36
CA ASP A 117 -10.03 -5.33 -15.32
C ASP A 117 -9.72 -4.68 -13.96
N ALA A 118 -10.75 -4.18 -13.25
CA ALA A 118 -10.61 -3.62 -11.91
C ALA A 118 -10.12 -4.66 -10.89
N GLU A 119 -10.61 -5.92 -10.96
CA GLU A 119 -10.10 -7.01 -10.11
C GLU A 119 -8.62 -7.32 -10.42
N LEU A 120 -8.26 -7.39 -11.71
CA LEU A 120 -6.89 -7.65 -12.15
C LEU A 120 -5.95 -6.53 -11.66
N GLN A 121 -6.38 -5.26 -11.81
CA GLN A 121 -5.63 -4.10 -11.37
C GLN A 121 -5.51 -4.04 -9.84
N PHE A 122 -6.56 -4.38 -9.11
CA PHE A 122 -6.56 -4.46 -7.65
C PHE A 122 -5.46 -5.42 -7.16
N TRP A 123 -5.45 -6.66 -7.67
CA TRP A 123 -4.45 -7.66 -7.24
C TRP A 123 -3.03 -7.27 -7.63
N ARG A 124 -2.84 -6.67 -8.82
CA ARG A 124 -1.53 -6.12 -9.25
C ARG A 124 -1.05 -5.01 -8.32
N SER A 125 -1.92 -4.06 -8.01
CA SER A 125 -1.62 -2.95 -7.11
C SER A 125 -1.28 -3.46 -5.70
N ARG A 126 -2.10 -4.36 -5.16
CA ARG A 126 -1.89 -4.98 -3.84
C ARG A 126 -0.57 -5.74 -3.78
N ALA A 127 -0.27 -6.55 -4.79
CA ALA A 127 0.99 -7.30 -4.88
C ALA A 127 2.20 -6.37 -4.93
N ASN A 128 2.18 -5.36 -5.81
CA ASN A 128 3.25 -4.37 -5.93
C ASN A 128 3.49 -3.64 -4.61
N ASN A 129 2.42 -3.21 -3.93
CA ASN A 129 2.51 -2.49 -2.68
C ASN A 129 3.04 -3.38 -1.54
N LEU A 130 2.51 -4.60 -1.37
CA LEU A 130 2.99 -5.53 -0.34
C LEU A 130 4.42 -6.00 -0.57
N ASN A 131 4.84 -6.23 -1.82
CA ASN A 131 6.24 -6.52 -2.14
C ASN A 131 7.14 -5.32 -1.79
N SER A 132 6.74 -4.09 -2.11
CA SER A 132 7.47 -2.87 -1.74
C SER A 132 7.59 -2.71 -0.21
N ILE A 133 6.48 -2.89 0.53
CA ILE A 133 6.48 -2.85 1.99
C ILE A 133 7.42 -3.92 2.55
N HIS A 134 7.36 -5.16 2.05
CA HIS A 134 8.25 -6.24 2.47
C HIS A 134 9.71 -5.83 2.29
N MET A 135 10.10 -5.31 1.11
CA MET A 135 11.46 -4.83 0.86
C MET A 135 11.86 -3.71 1.82
N GLN A 136 10.96 -2.76 2.08
CA GLN A 136 11.20 -1.66 3.03
C GLN A 136 11.43 -2.17 4.46
N LEU A 137 10.65 -3.17 4.90
CA LEU A 137 10.80 -3.80 6.22
C LEU A 137 12.13 -4.55 6.37
N GLN A 138 12.73 -5.00 5.26
CA GLN A 138 14.03 -5.65 5.25
C GLN A 138 15.22 -4.69 5.26
N MET A 139 14.99 -3.37 5.11
CA MET A 139 16.06 -2.37 5.12
C MET A 139 16.76 -2.32 6.49
N GLU A 140 18.09 -2.14 6.47
CA GLU A 140 18.90 -2.07 7.69
C GLU A 140 18.46 -0.95 8.64
N GLY A 141 17.94 0.16 8.11
CA GLY A 141 17.38 1.24 8.93
C GLY A 141 16.22 0.75 9.82
N VAL A 142 15.28 0.00 9.25
CA VAL A 142 14.13 -0.56 9.98
C VAL A 142 14.61 -1.62 10.97
N LYS A 143 15.47 -2.55 10.55
CA LYS A 143 16.03 -3.60 11.42
C LYS A 143 16.78 -3.01 12.61
N ARG A 144 17.51 -1.92 12.42
CA ARG A 144 18.23 -1.24 13.51
C ARG A 144 17.29 -0.60 14.52
N VAL A 145 16.22 0.05 14.04
CA VAL A 145 15.17 0.60 14.92
C VAL A 145 14.55 -0.50 15.79
N LEU A 146 14.19 -1.64 15.18
CA LEU A 146 13.60 -2.77 15.90
C LEU A 146 14.57 -3.37 16.92
N ARG A 147 15.84 -3.57 16.56
CA ARG A 147 16.88 -4.07 17.49
C ARG A 147 17.07 -3.14 18.68
N PHE A 148 17.12 -1.83 18.46
CA PHE A 148 17.25 -0.85 19.53
C PHE A 148 16.03 -0.88 20.47
N LEU A 149 14.82 -0.92 19.92
CA LEU A 149 13.58 -0.97 20.70
C LEU A 149 13.46 -2.28 21.50
N ASP A 150 13.91 -3.40 20.95
CA ASP A 150 13.92 -4.70 21.62
C ASP A 150 14.89 -4.71 22.81
N ALA A 151 16.11 -4.19 22.61
CA ALA A 151 17.10 -4.02 23.68
C ALA A 151 16.60 -3.12 24.83
N ASN A 152 15.72 -2.17 24.52
CA ASN A 152 15.08 -1.27 25.49
C ASN A 152 13.71 -1.77 25.98
N LYS A 153 13.34 -3.04 25.70
CA LYS A 153 12.11 -3.69 26.17
C LYS A 153 10.82 -2.97 25.75
N SER A 154 10.80 -2.35 24.58
CA SER A 154 9.61 -1.69 24.04
C SER A 154 8.51 -2.72 23.73
N THR A 155 7.28 -2.38 24.10
CA THR A 155 6.10 -3.24 23.90
C THR A 155 5.61 -3.28 22.45
N TYR A 156 6.13 -2.42 21.57
CA TYR A 156 5.71 -2.32 20.17
C TYR A 156 6.40 -3.32 19.23
N VAL A 157 7.52 -3.92 19.64
CA VAL A 157 8.31 -4.84 18.78
C VAL A 157 7.53 -6.12 18.46
N ALA A 158 6.98 -6.78 19.48
CA ALA A 158 6.29 -8.06 19.29
C ALA A 158 5.01 -7.94 18.42
N PRO A 159 4.12 -6.94 18.62
CA PRO A 159 3.01 -6.70 17.71
C PRO A 159 3.47 -6.37 16.29
N PHE A 160 4.57 -5.62 16.13
CA PHE A 160 5.10 -5.30 14.81
C PHE A 160 5.66 -6.53 14.09
N ALA A 161 6.33 -7.44 14.80
CA ALA A 161 6.78 -8.71 14.22
C ALA A 161 5.62 -9.57 13.70
N ARG A 162 4.47 -9.59 14.40
CA ARG A 162 3.25 -10.24 13.90
C ARG A 162 2.74 -9.56 12.63
N LEU A 163 2.75 -8.23 12.59
CA LEU A 163 2.37 -7.47 11.40
C LEU A 163 3.30 -7.76 10.21
N GLN A 164 4.60 -7.96 10.43
CA GLN A 164 5.53 -8.38 9.36
C GLN A 164 5.15 -9.75 8.79
N LYS A 165 4.67 -10.67 9.63
CA LYS A 165 4.15 -11.97 9.17
C LYS A 165 2.85 -11.81 8.38
N GLU A 166 1.92 -10.97 8.84
CA GLU A 166 0.69 -10.67 8.08
C GLU A 166 0.99 -10.06 6.70
N VAL A 167 2.03 -9.22 6.60
CA VAL A 167 2.52 -8.71 5.32
C VAL A 167 3.02 -9.83 4.42
N GLU A 168 3.78 -10.78 4.97
CA GLU A 168 4.28 -11.92 4.20
C GLU A 168 3.14 -12.81 3.70
N ASP A 169 2.20 -13.17 4.57
CA ASP A 169 1.04 -13.98 4.22
C ASP A 169 0.20 -13.29 3.12
N GLY A 170 -0.08 -11.99 3.27
CA GLY A 170 -0.81 -11.20 2.27
C GLY A 170 -0.03 -11.00 0.97
N ARG A 171 1.30 -10.96 1.03
CA ARG A 171 2.18 -10.84 -0.14
C ARG A 171 2.17 -12.14 -0.96
N GLU A 172 2.27 -13.29 -0.30
CA GLU A 172 2.13 -14.60 -0.96
C GLU A 172 0.77 -14.72 -1.64
N GLU A 173 -0.29 -14.38 -0.93
CA GLU A 173 -1.66 -14.37 -1.44
C GLU A 173 -1.80 -13.49 -2.69
N ALA A 174 -1.38 -12.22 -2.60
CA ALA A 174 -1.52 -11.28 -3.71
C ALA A 174 -0.71 -11.70 -4.94
N ASN A 175 0.52 -12.21 -4.74
CA ASN A 175 1.35 -12.70 -5.84
C ASN A 175 0.77 -13.94 -6.53
N ASP A 176 0.20 -14.88 -5.77
CA ASP A 176 -0.48 -16.06 -6.33
C ASP A 176 -1.69 -15.63 -7.16
N ASN A 177 -2.52 -14.73 -6.64
CA ASN A 177 -3.69 -14.23 -7.36
C ASN A 177 -3.29 -13.53 -8.65
N VAL A 178 -2.27 -12.67 -8.63
CA VAL A 178 -1.76 -12.03 -9.87
C VAL A 178 -1.31 -13.08 -10.89
N LYS A 179 -0.60 -14.13 -10.44
CA LYS A 179 -0.14 -15.20 -11.32
C LYS A 179 -1.31 -15.93 -12.00
N PHE A 180 -2.35 -16.29 -11.26
CA PHE A 180 -3.48 -17.04 -11.79
C PHE A 180 -4.46 -16.16 -12.58
N LEU A 181 -4.77 -14.96 -12.10
CA LEU A 181 -5.65 -14.01 -12.81
C LEU A 181 -5.04 -13.52 -14.12
N LYS A 182 -3.72 -13.58 -14.29
CA LYS A 182 -3.07 -13.32 -15.58
C LYS A 182 -3.60 -14.22 -16.71
N ALA A 183 -4.06 -15.44 -16.41
CA ALA A 183 -4.67 -16.31 -17.42
C ALA A 183 -6.01 -15.77 -17.95
N LEU A 184 -6.71 -14.94 -17.16
CA LEU A 184 -7.98 -14.32 -17.55
C LEU A 184 -7.80 -13.04 -18.36
N GLU A 185 -6.62 -12.40 -18.32
CA GLU A 185 -6.39 -11.10 -18.96
C GLU A 185 -6.77 -11.06 -20.45
N PRO A 186 -6.38 -12.02 -21.31
CA PRO A 186 -6.79 -12.00 -22.72
C PRO A 186 -8.31 -12.10 -22.93
N HIS A 187 -8.99 -12.81 -22.02
CA HIS A 187 -10.43 -13.02 -22.09
C HIS A 187 -11.20 -11.80 -21.55
N VAL A 188 -10.67 -11.15 -20.52
CA VAL A 188 -11.18 -9.86 -20.04
C VAL A 188 -11.02 -8.78 -21.10
N ASP A 189 -9.87 -8.72 -21.78
CA ASP A 189 -9.66 -7.78 -22.88
C ASP A 189 -10.62 -8.02 -24.05
N ALA A 190 -10.87 -9.30 -24.38
CA ALA A 190 -11.87 -9.68 -25.38
C ALA A 190 -13.28 -9.25 -24.96
N LEU A 191 -13.66 -9.53 -23.71
CA LEU A 191 -14.94 -9.10 -23.15
C LEU A 191 -15.09 -7.59 -23.22
N LEU A 192 -14.05 -6.79 -22.95
CA LEU A 192 -14.15 -5.33 -22.95
C LEU A 192 -14.10 -4.69 -24.35
N SER A 193 -13.93 -5.48 -25.41
CA SER A 193 -13.87 -4.99 -26.79
C SER A 193 -15.26 -4.63 -27.32
N GLU A 194 -15.49 -3.35 -27.62
CA GLU A 194 -16.77 -2.82 -28.16
C GLU A 194 -17.12 -3.31 -29.59
N THR A 195 -16.25 -4.08 -30.23
CA THR A 195 -16.38 -4.50 -31.65
C THR A 195 -16.86 -5.94 -31.84
N GLN A 196 -17.21 -6.66 -30.77
CA GLN A 196 -17.61 -8.07 -30.88
C GLN A 196 -19.12 -8.22 -31.09
N ASP A 197 -19.49 -9.01 -32.11
CA ASP A 197 -20.87 -9.46 -32.30
C ASP A 197 -21.32 -10.32 -31.11
N PHE A 198 -22.60 -10.22 -30.75
CA PHE A 198 -23.17 -10.95 -29.60
C PHE A 198 -23.03 -12.49 -29.73
N GLU A 199 -22.92 -13.03 -30.94
CA GLU A 199 -22.66 -14.46 -31.18
C GLU A 199 -21.23 -14.87 -30.78
N VAL A 200 -20.24 -13.97 -30.89
CA VAL A 200 -18.86 -14.20 -30.45
C VAL A 200 -18.77 -14.15 -28.91
N LEU A 201 -19.61 -13.31 -28.30
CA LEU A 201 -19.66 -13.13 -26.86
C LEU A 201 -20.02 -14.43 -26.12
N GLU A 202 -20.93 -15.25 -26.67
CA GLU A 202 -21.29 -16.57 -26.09
C GLU A 202 -20.07 -17.50 -25.99
N GLN A 203 -19.23 -17.57 -27.03
CA GLN A 203 -17.99 -18.36 -26.99
C GLN A 203 -16.97 -17.81 -26.00
N VAL A 204 -16.83 -16.48 -25.92
CA VAL A 204 -15.96 -15.83 -24.95
C VAL A 204 -16.40 -16.16 -23.51
N PHE A 205 -17.70 -16.29 -23.25
CA PHE A 205 -18.21 -16.69 -21.93
C PHE A 205 -17.78 -18.10 -21.53
N ASP A 206 -17.92 -19.07 -22.44
CA ASP A 206 -17.49 -20.45 -22.19
C ASP A 206 -16.00 -20.50 -21.85
N ASP A 207 -15.18 -19.76 -22.60
CA ASP A 207 -13.74 -19.66 -22.36
C ASP A 207 -13.42 -19.01 -21.01
N VAL A 208 -14.08 -17.90 -20.67
CA VAL A 208 -13.90 -17.19 -19.39
C VAL A 208 -14.24 -18.11 -18.21
N PHE A 209 -15.38 -18.79 -18.25
CA PHE A 209 -15.79 -19.70 -17.17
C PHE A 209 -14.90 -20.94 -17.08
N HIS A 210 -14.42 -21.46 -18.21
CA HIS A 210 -13.44 -22.54 -18.22
C HIS A 210 -12.13 -22.13 -17.51
N VAL A 211 -11.60 -20.95 -17.85
CA VAL A 211 -10.39 -20.42 -17.21
C VAL A 211 -10.64 -20.11 -15.74
N LEU A 212 -11.78 -19.53 -15.37
CA LEU A 212 -12.16 -19.31 -13.97
C LEU A 212 -12.19 -20.61 -13.16
N LEU A 213 -12.72 -21.70 -13.74
CA LEU A 213 -12.73 -23.00 -13.10
C LEU A 213 -11.31 -23.57 -12.91
N LEU A 214 -10.43 -23.38 -13.89
CA LEU A 214 -9.01 -23.76 -13.77
C LEU A 214 -8.32 -22.96 -12.68
N VAL A 215 -8.53 -21.64 -12.64
CA VAL A 215 -8.01 -20.77 -11.58
C VAL A 215 -8.51 -21.23 -10.21
N TRP A 216 -9.81 -21.46 -10.07
CA TRP A 216 -10.40 -21.96 -8.83
C TRP A 216 -9.78 -23.27 -8.36
N ARG A 217 -9.56 -24.21 -9.29
CA ARG A 217 -9.04 -25.55 -8.96
C ARG A 217 -7.56 -25.53 -8.58
N HIS A 218 -6.77 -24.64 -9.18
CA HIS A 218 -5.31 -24.67 -9.07
C HIS A 218 -4.72 -23.54 -8.22
N SER A 219 -5.42 -22.43 -8.02
CA SER A 219 -4.96 -21.36 -7.14
C SER A 219 -5.09 -21.76 -5.68
N LYS A 220 -4.08 -21.41 -4.90
CA LYS A 220 -4.08 -21.62 -3.45
C LYS A 220 -4.98 -20.61 -2.74
N TYR A 221 -5.09 -19.39 -3.30
CA TYR A 221 -5.75 -18.26 -2.65
C TYR A 221 -6.99 -17.75 -3.40
N TYR A 222 -7.07 -17.95 -4.73
CA TYR A 222 -8.21 -17.56 -5.56
C TYR A 222 -9.22 -18.71 -5.76
N ASN A 223 -9.69 -19.29 -4.66
CA ASN A 223 -10.54 -20.48 -4.64
C ASN A 223 -11.71 -20.37 -3.65
N SER A 224 -12.20 -19.15 -3.39
CA SER A 224 -13.31 -18.89 -2.47
C SER A 224 -14.52 -18.28 -3.19
N LEU A 225 -15.73 -18.66 -2.77
CA LEU A 225 -16.97 -18.27 -3.45
C LEU A 225 -17.13 -16.75 -3.51
N ALA A 226 -16.65 -16.04 -2.48
CA ALA A 226 -16.63 -14.59 -2.43
C ALA A 226 -15.86 -13.97 -3.61
N ARG A 227 -14.66 -14.50 -3.93
CA ARG A 227 -13.84 -14.00 -5.04
C ARG A 227 -14.45 -14.28 -6.39
N LEU A 228 -15.01 -15.48 -6.58
CA LEU A 228 -15.77 -15.78 -7.81
C LEU A 228 -16.97 -14.85 -7.96
N ALA A 229 -17.71 -14.60 -6.87
CA ALA A 229 -18.84 -13.69 -6.92
C ALA A 229 -18.43 -12.27 -7.33
N VAL A 230 -17.26 -11.80 -6.88
CA VAL A 230 -16.72 -10.49 -7.27
C VAL A 230 -16.44 -10.43 -8.77
N ILE A 231 -15.61 -11.33 -9.31
CA ILE A 231 -15.24 -11.30 -10.74
C ILE A 231 -16.45 -11.55 -11.65
N VAL A 232 -17.34 -12.49 -11.29
CA VAL A 232 -18.56 -12.76 -12.06
C VAL A 232 -19.47 -11.54 -12.07
N ARG A 233 -19.63 -10.83 -10.94
CA ARG A 233 -20.41 -9.59 -10.90
C ARG A 233 -19.82 -8.52 -11.80
N GLN A 234 -18.49 -8.38 -11.83
CA GLN A 234 -17.82 -7.43 -12.72
C GLN A 234 -17.99 -7.79 -14.20
N ILE A 235 -17.97 -9.09 -14.53
CA ILE A 235 -18.28 -9.57 -15.89
C ILE A 235 -19.72 -9.20 -16.26
N CYS A 236 -20.69 -9.44 -15.36
CA CYS A 236 -22.08 -9.03 -15.58
C CYS A 236 -22.24 -7.52 -15.76
N ASN A 237 -21.49 -6.71 -15.00
CA ASN A 237 -21.50 -5.24 -15.18
C ASN A 237 -21.00 -4.83 -16.57
N SER A 238 -19.99 -5.52 -17.11
CA SER A 238 -19.47 -5.25 -18.45
C SER A 238 -20.48 -5.59 -19.53
N LEU A 239 -21.22 -6.70 -19.36
CA LEU A 239 -22.32 -7.05 -20.26
C LEU A 239 -23.38 -5.95 -20.30
N ILE A 240 -23.85 -5.51 -19.13
CA ILE A 240 -24.89 -4.49 -19.03
C ILE A 240 -24.43 -3.18 -19.70
N ALA A 241 -23.14 -2.84 -19.59
CA ALA A 241 -22.57 -1.65 -20.21
C ALA A 241 -22.50 -1.76 -21.75
N GLN A 242 -22.32 -2.97 -22.29
CA GLN A 242 -22.22 -3.21 -23.74
C GLN A 242 -23.58 -3.30 -24.43
N VAL A 243 -24.66 -3.61 -23.70
CA VAL A 243 -26.01 -3.56 -24.26
C VAL A 243 -26.34 -2.10 -24.61
N PRO A 244 -26.53 -1.75 -25.89
CA PRO A 244 -26.84 -0.37 -26.24
C PRO A 244 -28.18 0.04 -25.61
N LEU A 245 -28.21 1.21 -24.97
CA LEU A 245 -29.45 1.90 -24.53
C LEU A 245 -30.51 2.02 -25.67
N GLY A 246 -30.13 1.77 -26.93
CA GLY A 246 -31.01 1.73 -28.09
C GLY A 246 -31.97 0.53 -28.17
N LEU A 247 -31.74 -0.58 -27.46
CA LEU A 247 -32.70 -1.71 -27.41
C LEU A 247 -33.97 -1.38 -26.58
N CYS A 248 -33.89 -0.39 -25.69
CA CYS A 248 -35.06 0.16 -25.00
C CYS A 248 -35.90 1.09 -25.90
N ALA A 249 -35.32 1.66 -26.96
CA ALA A 249 -36.03 2.55 -27.89
C ALA A 249 -36.69 1.80 -29.05
N SER A 250 -36.23 0.59 -29.40
CA SER A 250 -36.76 -0.19 -30.53
C SER A 250 -37.97 -1.09 -30.17
N HIS A 251 -38.27 -1.27 -28.88
CA HIS A 251 -39.47 -1.97 -28.41
C HIS A 251 -40.48 -1.01 -27.81
N GLY A 252 -40.72 0.11 -28.51
CA GLY A 252 -41.90 0.94 -28.29
C GLY A 252 -43.16 0.09 -28.44
N ILE A 253 -43.66 -0.40 -27.31
CA ILE A 253 -45.03 -0.84 -27.15
C ILE A 253 -45.88 0.42 -27.37
N ALA A 254 -46.54 0.45 -28.53
CA ALA A 254 -47.65 1.37 -28.80
C ALA A 254 -48.88 0.95 -28.00
#